data_AF-A0A7J2TYB0-F1
#
_entry.id   AF-A0A7J2TYB0-F1
#
_cell.length_a   1.000
_cell.length_b   1.000
_cell.length_c   1.000
_cell.angle_alpha   90.00
_cell.angle_beta   90.00
_cell.angle_gamma   90.00
#
_symmetry.space_group_name_H-M   'P 1'
#
loop_
_entity.id
_entity.type
_entity.pdbx_description
1 polymer ?
#
loop_
_entity_poly.entity_id
_entity_poly.type
_entity_poly.pdbx_seq_one_letter_code
_entity_poly.pdbx_strand_id
1 'polypeptide(L)' 'MEGLGAEEKKQILRKIISPEGRERLSRVKLVKPELVSQLEDYLVGLYLSGRIKKSLSEAEIIKLLEMISSKG' A
#
# COMPACT_ATOMS: atom_id res chain seq x y z
N MET A 1 25.27 8.02 3.89
CA MET A 1 24.00 7.40 3.45
C MET A 1 22.94 8.47 3.50
N GLU A 2 22.57 9.03 2.35
CA GLU A 2 21.45 9.95 2.25
C GLU A 2 20.18 9.19 2.66
N GLY A 3 19.66 9.51 3.83
CA GLY A 3 18.39 8.96 4.30
C GLY A 3 17.32 9.35 3.30
N LEU A 4 16.56 8.36 2.84
CA LEU A 4 15.45 8.53 1.90
C LEU A 4 14.60 9.75 2.31
N GLY A 5 14.61 10.80 1.48
CA GLY A 5 13.82 12.00 1.71
C GLY A 5 12.32 11.66 1.75
N ALA A 6 11.53 12.42 2.51
CA ALA A 6 10.08 12.22 2.61
C ALA A 6 9.36 12.21 1.24
N GLU A 7 9.96 12.86 0.23
CA GLU A 7 9.50 12.84 -1.16
C GLU A 7 9.61 11.45 -1.80
N GLU A 8 10.70 10.72 -1.51
CA GLU A 8 10.94 9.39 -2.06
C GLU A 8 9.86 8.43 -1.57
N LYS A 9 9.49 8.47 -0.28
CA LYS A 9 8.38 7.67 0.26
C LYS A 9 7.05 7.92 -0.47
N LYS A 10 6.75 9.17 -0.82
CA LYS A 10 5.54 9.52 -1.59
C LYS A 10 5.60 9.01 -3.03
N GLN A 11 6.77 9.12 -3.67
CA GLN A 11 6.99 8.58 -5.02
C GLN A 11 6.82 7.06 -5.05
N ILE A 12 7.33 6.39 -4.02
CA ILE A 12 7.24 4.95 -3.81
C ILE A 12 5.78 4.51 -3.70
N LEU A 13 5.02 5.11 -2.78
CA LEU A 13 3.58 4.85 -2.64
C LEU A 13 2.82 5.05 -3.96
N ARG A 14 3.21 6.09 -4.73
CA ARG A 14 2.62 6.33 -6.04
C ARG A 14 2.96 5.25 -7.07
N LYS A 15 4.16 4.66 -7.01
CA LYS A 15 4.61 3.60 -7.94
C LYS A 15 4.11 2.21 -7.56
N ILE A 16 3.91 1.93 -6.29
CA ILE A 16 3.47 0.61 -5.81
C ILE A 16 1.95 0.42 -5.82
N ILE A 17 1.16 1.48 -6.01
CA ILE A 17 -0.31 1.38 -6.09
C ILE A 17 -0.76 1.76 -7.49
N SER A 18 -1.38 0.81 -8.20
CA SER A 18 -2.02 1.05 -9.50
C SER A 18 -3.21 2.01 -9.34
N PRO A 19 -3.63 2.72 -10.40
CA PRO A 19 -4.79 3.63 -10.33
C PRO A 19 -6.04 2.95 -9.79
N GLU A 20 -6.35 1.74 -10.23
CA GLU A 20 -7.48 0.93 -9.75
C GLU A 20 -7.37 0.60 -8.25
N GLY A 21 -6.17 0.27 -7.79
CA GLY A 21 -5.89 0.00 -6.37
C GLY A 21 -6.12 1.22 -5.47
N ARG A 22 -5.80 2.42 -5.95
CA ARG A 22 -6.08 3.67 -5.21
C ARG A 22 -7.58 3.94 -5.09
N GLU A 23 -8.33 3.63 -6.15
CA GLU A 23 -9.78 3.78 -6.14
C GLU A 23 -10.41 2.80 -5.14
N ARG A 24 -9.93 1.55 -5.14
CA ARG A 24 -10.35 0.54 -4.15
C ARG A 24 -9.99 0.96 -2.73
N LEU A 25 -8.76 1.40 -2.49
CA LEU A 25 -8.33 1.91 -1.19
C LEU A 25 -9.19 3.09 -0.74
N SER A 26 -9.53 4.02 -1.63
CA SER A 26 -10.41 5.14 -1.29
C SER A 26 -11.79 4.68 -0.84
N ARG A 27 -12.39 3.69 -1.52
CA ARG A 27 -13.68 3.11 -1.11
C ARG A 27 -13.56 2.40 0.24
N VAL A 28 -12.53 1.57 0.43
CA VAL A 28 -12.32 0.83 1.68
C VAL A 28 -12.02 1.79 2.83
N LYS A 29 -11.30 2.89 2.58
CA LYS A 29 -11.01 3.92 3.58
C LYS A 29 -12.26 4.57 4.17
N LEU A 30 -13.35 4.66 3.40
CA LEU A 30 -14.63 5.16 3.89
C LEU A 30 -15.28 4.21 4.90
N VAL A 31 -15.03 2.91 4.79
CA VAL A 31 -15.65 1.88 5.63
C VAL A 31 -14.73 1.46 6.78
N LYS A 32 -13.44 1.26 6.48
CA LYS A 32 -12.40 0.79 7.39
C LYS A 32 -11.07 1.49 7.07
N PRO A 33 -10.88 2.73 7.52
CA PRO A 33 -9.63 3.48 7.29
C PRO A 33 -8.40 2.83 7.94
N GLU A 34 -8.58 2.12 9.07
CA GLU A 34 -7.47 1.42 9.74
C GLU A 34 -6.83 0.34 8.88
N LEU A 35 -7.62 -0.46 8.15
CA LEU A 35 -7.10 -1.46 7.22
C LEU A 35 -6.28 -0.83 6.10
N VAL A 36 -6.71 0.35 5.62
CA VAL A 36 -6.00 1.09 4.59
C VAL A 36 -4.67 1.60 5.11
N SER A 37 -4.64 2.21 6.31
CA SER A 37 -3.38 2.66 6.91
C SER A 37 -2.40 1.51 7.17
N GLN A 38 -2.89 0.37 7.66
CA GLN A 38 -2.05 -0.83 7.85
C GLN A 38 -1.48 -1.34 6.51
N LEU A 39 -2.30 -1.32 5.46
CA LEU A 39 -1.84 -1.70 4.12
C LEU A 39 -0.77 -0.72 3.62
N GLU A 40 -1.01 0.59 3.70
CA GLU A 40 -0.04 1.61 3.26
C GLU A 40 1.31 1.45 3.97
N ASP A 41 1.30 1.24 5.29
CA ASP A 41 2.52 1.04 6.07
C ASP A 41 3.27 -0.24 5.67
N TYR A 42 2.53 -1.35 5.49
CA TYR A 42 3.08 -2.62 5.02
C TYR A 42 3.70 -2.51 3.62
N LEU A 43 3.03 -1.80 2.70
CA LEU A 43 3.52 -1.58 1.34
C LEU A 43 4.80 -0.75 1.31
N VAL A 44 4.88 0.29 2.14
CA VAL A 44 6.10 1.07 2.33
C VAL A 44 7.22 0.18 2.85
N GLY A 45 6.97 -0.62 3.88
CA GLY A 45 7.96 -1.54 4.45
C GLY A 45 8.49 -2.56 3.42
N LEU A 46 7.59 -3.16 2.64
CA LEU A 46 7.97 -4.11 1.59
C LEU A 46 8.82 -3.46 0.49
N TYR A 47 8.52 -2.21 0.13
CA TYR A 47 9.28 -1.50 -0.88
C TYR A 47 10.67 -1.13 -0.37
N LEU A 48 10.76 -0.63 0.86
CA LEU A 48 12.04 -0.33 1.51
C LEU A 48 12.91 -1.58 1.64
N SER A 49 12.31 -2.74 1.88
CA SER A 49 13.00 -4.03 1.88
C SER A 49 13.38 -4.52 0.47
N GLY A 50 13.01 -3.81 -0.60
CA GLY A 50 13.29 -4.16 -1.99
C GLY A 50 12.48 -5.34 -2.53
N ARG A 51 11.48 -5.82 -1.78
CA ARG A 51 10.67 -7.01 -2.13
C ARG A 51 9.55 -6.71 -3.12
N ILE A 52 9.09 -5.46 -3.18
CA ILE A 52 8.08 -5.03 -4.15
C ILE A 52 8.64 -3.92 -5.05
N LYS A 53 8.57 -4.15 -6.36
CA LYS A 53 8.97 -3.18 -7.40
C LYS A 53 7.86 -2.91 -8.43
N LYS A 54 6.71 -3.56 -8.27
CA LYS A 54 5.57 -3.50 -9.20
C LYS A 54 4.38 -2.80 -8.55
N SER A 55 3.56 -2.16 -9.38
CA SER A 55 2.29 -1.58 -8.99
C SER A 55 1.27 -2.67 -8.67
N LEU A 56 0.58 -2.54 -7.54
CA LEU A 56 -0.44 -3.46 -7.07
C LEU A 56 -1.78 -3.09 -7.70
N SER A 57 -2.33 -4.03 -8.46
CA SER A 57 -3.68 -3.95 -9.01
C SER A 57 -4.74 -4.08 -7.91
N GLU A 58 -6.00 -3.77 -8.25
CA GLU A 58 -7.13 -3.92 -7.34
C GLU A 58 -7.18 -5.31 -6.68
N ALA A 59 -7.03 -6.39 -7.45
CA ALA A 59 -7.08 -7.76 -6.93
C ALA A 59 -6.00 -8.03 -5.85
N GLU A 60 -4.79 -7.47 -6.03
CA GLU A 60 -3.71 -7.64 -5.06
C GLU A 60 -3.98 -6.81 -3.80
N ILE A 61 -4.50 -5.59 -3.95
CA ILE A 61 -4.95 -4.75 -2.82
C ILE A 61 -6.02 -5.48 -2.01
N ILE A 62 -7.02 -6.07 -2.68
CA ILE A 62 -8.08 -6.85 -2.03
C ILE A 62 -7.48 -8.03 -1.26
N LYS A 63 -6.61 -8.83 -1.90
CA LYS A 63 -5.94 -9.94 -1.22
C LYS A 63 -5.13 -9.51 0.00
N LEU A 64 -4.42 -8.39 -0.09
CA LEU A 64 -3.64 -7.88 1.03
C LEU A 64 -4.55 -7.36 2.15
N LEU A 65 -5.63 -6.67 1.81
CA LEU A 65 -6.64 -6.23 2.77
C LEU A 65 -7.30 -7.42 3.47
N GLU A 66 -7.62 -8.49 2.73
CA GLU A 66 -8.14 -9.74 3.29
C GLU A 66 -7.10 -10.41 4.19
N MET A 67 -5.83 -10.44 3.80
CA MET A 67 -4.76 -11.01 4.62
C MET A 67 -4.56 -10.23 5.93
N ILE A 68 -4.64 -8.90 5.89
CA ILE A 68 -4.56 -8.04 7.09
C ILE A 68 -5.82 -8.21 7.95
N SER A 69 -7.01 -8.19 7.33
CA SER A 69 -8.29 -8.33 8.04
C SER A 69 -8.52 -9.73 8.60
N SER A 70 -7.96 -10.78 7.98
CA SER A 70 -8.07 -12.18 8.44
C SER A 70 -7.10 -12.51 9.56
N LYS A 71 -6.10 -11.65 9.82
CA LYS A 71 -5.16 -11.79 10.94
C LYS A 71 -5.64 -11.11 12.24
N GLY A 72 -6.86 -10.54 12.23
CA GLY A 72 -7.50 -9.88 13.38
C GLY A 72 -8.64 -10.69 13.96
#